data_AF-A0A7C6Z025-F1
#
_entry.id   AF-A0A7C6Z025-F1
#
_cell.length_a   1.000
_cell.length_b   1.000
_cell.length_c   1.000
_cell.angle_alpha   90.00
_cell.angle_beta   90.00
_cell.angle_gamma   90.00
#
_symmetry.space_group_name_H-M   'P 1'
#
loop_
_entity.id
_entity.type
_entity.pdbx_description
1 polymer ?
#
loop_
_entity_poly.entity_id
_entity_poly.type
_entity_poly.pdbx_seq_one_letter_code
_entity_poly.pdbx_strand_id
1 'polypeptide(L)'
;MRLFRKSRIINYQKKEIERLERNLKKISEGNFDIDLEVSVGDDIVRSEKEKFERLNRYMLTMTQTFNNLISDTKNLSDQTKNGNLDYRMDVSKYKGAYSNIGRDINTSVLSISGVLDEASTV
;
A
#
# COMPACT_ATOMS: atom_id res chain seq x y z
N MET A 1 27.13 -27.61 19.12
CA MET A 1 25.67 -27.48 18.99
C MET A 1 25.16 -26.03 18.85
N ARG A 2 25.53 -25.08 19.73
CA ARG A 2 25.03 -23.69 19.70
C ARG A 2 25.44 -22.86 18.47
N LEU A 3 26.69 -23.03 17.98
CA LEU A 3 27.20 -22.34 16.79
C LEU A 3 26.46 -22.74 15.50
N PHE A 4 26.14 -24.03 15.35
CA PHE A 4 25.39 -24.55 14.21
C PHE A 4 23.98 -23.94 14.14
N ARG A 5 23.27 -23.86 15.27
CA ARG A 5 21.95 -23.21 15.35
C ARG A 5 22.03 -21.74 14.90
N LYS A 6 23.02 -21.00 15.39
CA LYS A 6 23.21 -19.58 15.06
C LYS A 6 23.46 -19.38 13.56
N SER A 7 24.31 -20.20 12.94
CA SER A 7 24.60 -20.12 11.50
C SER A 7 23.33 -20.33 10.66
N ARG A 8 22.47 -21.29 11.03
CA ARG A 8 21.22 -21.54 10.31
C ARG A 8 20.25 -20.36 10.38
N ILE A 9 20.11 -19.76 11.55
CA ILE A 9 19.27 -18.56 11.75
C ILE A 9 19.78 -17.41 10.88
N ILE A 10 21.10 -17.16 10.89
CA ILE A 10 21.72 -16.10 10.09
C ILE A 10 21.49 -16.32 8.60
N ASN A 11 21.69 -17.54 8.10
CA ASN A 11 21.48 -17.85 6.68
C ASN A 11 20.03 -17.67 6.26
N TYR A 12 19.08 -18.08 7.12
CA TYR A 12 17.66 -17.86 6.89
C TYR A 12 17.31 -16.37 6.85
N GLN A 13 17.76 -15.60 7.84
CA GLN A 13 17.52 -14.16 7.91
C GLN A 13 18.11 -13.43 6.70
N LYS A 14 19.33 -13.77 6.29
CA LYS A 14 19.98 -13.15 5.12
C LYS A 14 19.12 -13.32 3.87
N LYS A 15 18.65 -14.55 3.60
CA LYS A 15 17.81 -14.84 2.43
C LYS A 15 16.49 -14.06 2.45
N GLU A 16 15.81 -14.00 3.59
CA GLU A 16 14.53 -13.29 3.70
C GLU A 16 14.71 -11.76 3.70
N ILE A 17 15.83 -11.24 4.21
CA ILE A 17 16.19 -9.82 4.09
C ILE A 17 16.42 -9.44 2.62
N GLU A 18 17.14 -10.26 1.86
CA GLU A 18 17.35 -10.01 0.42
C GLU A 18 16.02 -9.96 -0.34
N ARG A 19 15.05 -10.82 0.01
CA ARG A 19 13.69 -10.77 -0.57
C ARG A 19 12.94 -9.51 -0.15
N LEU A 20 12.99 -9.16 1.13
CA LEU A 20 12.37 -7.95 1.66
C LEU A 20 12.91 -6.69 0.95
N GLU A 21 14.23 -6.58 0.78
CA GLU A 21 14.86 -5.47 0.08
C GLU A 21 14.38 -5.35 -1.37
N ARG A 22 14.31 -6.47 -2.10
CA ARG A 22 13.77 -6.48 -3.47
C ARG A 22 12.32 -6.01 -3.54
N ASN A 23 11.47 -6.44 -2.60
CA ASN A 23 10.08 -6.00 -2.55
C ASN A 23 9.96 -4.51 -2.24
N LEU A 24 10.72 -4.02 -1.26
CA LEU A 24 10.73 -2.59 -0.93
C LEU A 24 11.24 -1.74 -2.09
N LYS A 25 12.24 -2.21 -2.83
CA LYS A 25 12.68 -1.56 -4.07
C LYS A 25 11.54 -1.48 -5.09
N LYS A 26 10.87 -2.60 -5.39
CA LYS A 26 9.71 -2.62 -6.30
C LYS A 26 8.63 -1.62 -5.86
N ILE A 27 8.26 -1.64 -4.58
CA ILE A 27 7.27 -0.71 -4.02
C ILE A 27 7.70 0.76 -4.19
N SER A 28 8.98 1.07 -3.93
CA SER A 28 9.50 2.44 -4.10
C SER A 28 9.46 2.94 -5.55
N GLU A 29 9.48 2.03 -6.51
CA GLU A 29 9.36 2.30 -7.94
C GLU A 29 7.89 2.27 -8.42
N GLY A 30 6.93 2.10 -7.51
CA GLY A 30 5.50 2.00 -7.83
C GLY A 30 5.10 0.64 -8.43
N ASN A 31 6.00 -0.35 -8.41
CA ASN A 31 5.71 -1.71 -8.83
C ASN A 31 5.20 -2.54 -7.64
N PHE A 32 3.93 -2.93 -7.67
CA PHE A 32 3.29 -3.69 -6.59
C PHE A 32 3.25 -5.20 -6.83
N ASP A 33 3.91 -5.70 -7.87
CA ASP A 33 4.14 -7.12 -8.09
C ASP A 33 5.25 -7.64 -7.15
N ILE A 34 4.92 -7.85 -5.87
CA ILE A 34 5.88 -8.24 -4.83
C ILE A 34 5.85 -9.75 -4.54
N ASP A 35 7.02 -10.31 -4.21
CA ASP A 35 7.17 -11.72 -3.83
C ASP A 35 6.95 -11.87 -2.32
N LEU A 36 5.77 -12.32 -1.92
CA LEU A 36 5.39 -12.51 -0.52
C LEU A 36 5.68 -13.93 0.00
N GLU A 37 6.38 -14.76 -0.76
CA GLU A 37 6.80 -16.07 -0.29
C GLU A 37 7.75 -15.95 0.91
N VAL A 38 7.71 -16.97 1.76
CA VAL A 38 8.65 -17.13 2.87
C VAL A 38 9.23 -18.53 2.77
N SER A 39 10.55 -18.66 2.92
CA SER A 39 11.20 -19.97 2.83
C SER A 39 10.62 -20.96 3.85
N VAL A 40 10.58 -22.25 3.46
CA VAL A 40 10.29 -23.32 4.41
C VAL A 40 11.33 -23.30 5.52
N GLY A 41 10.88 -23.42 6.76
CA GLY A 41 11.72 -23.38 7.95
C GLY A 41 11.33 -24.49 8.92
N ASP A 42 12.31 -25.00 9.66
CA ASP A 42 12.10 -25.93 10.77
C ASP A 42 12.04 -25.18 12.11
N ASP A 43 11.98 -25.94 13.21
CA ASP A 43 11.83 -25.41 14.57
C ASP A 43 12.97 -24.47 15.00
N ILE A 44 14.14 -24.56 14.36
CA ILE A 44 15.27 -23.69 14.66
C ILE A 44 15.01 -22.25 14.18
N VAL A 45 14.32 -22.07 13.06
CA VAL A 45 14.08 -20.76 12.43
C VAL A 45 12.62 -20.29 12.52
N ARG A 46 11.74 -21.07 13.17
CA ARG A 46 10.31 -20.77 13.32
C ARG A 46 10.02 -19.32 13.73
N SER A 47 10.73 -18.81 14.74
CA SER A 47 10.54 -17.43 15.21
C SER A 47 10.92 -16.37 14.18
N GLU A 48 11.91 -16.65 13.33
CA GLU A 48 12.31 -15.75 12.24
C GLU A 48 11.29 -15.82 11.09
N LYS A 49 10.85 -17.03 10.74
CA LYS A 49 9.78 -17.24 9.75
C LYS A 49 8.55 -16.42 10.08
N GLU A 50 8.04 -16.52 11.31
CA GLU A 50 6.85 -15.77 11.76
C GLU A 50 7.03 -14.25 11.68
N LYS A 51 8.25 -13.73 11.87
CA LYS A 51 8.55 -12.29 11.70
C LYS A 51 8.44 -11.89 10.23
N PHE A 52 9.02 -12.65 9.31
CA PHE A 52 8.95 -12.34 7.88
C PHE A 52 7.53 -12.52 7.32
N GLU A 53 6.78 -13.51 7.79
CA GLU A 53 5.35 -13.63 7.46
C GLU A 53 4.54 -12.40 7.91
N ARG A 54 4.84 -11.82 9.08
CA ARG A 54 4.22 -10.55 9.52
C ARG A 54 4.61 -9.38 8.63
N LEU A 55 5.90 -9.24 8.31
CA LEU A 55 6.37 -8.18 7.41
C LEU A 55 5.71 -8.27 6.03
N ASN A 56 5.59 -9.48 5.48
CA ASN A 56 4.91 -9.75 4.22
C ASN A 56 3.43 -9.35 4.27
N ARG A 57 2.73 -9.63 5.39
CA ARG A 57 1.35 -9.14 5.57
C ARG A 57 1.25 -7.62 5.57
N TYR A 58 2.19 -6.92 6.20
CA TYR A 58 2.20 -5.45 6.18
C TYR A 58 2.45 -4.88 4.78
N MET A 59 3.39 -5.46 4.02
CA MET A 59 3.63 -5.07 2.63
C MET A 59 2.40 -5.34 1.73
N LEU A 60 1.71 -6.47 1.95
CA LEU A 60 0.47 -6.77 1.25
C LEU A 60 -0.62 -5.73 1.54
N THR A 61 -0.84 -5.40 2.81
CA THR A 61 -1.82 -4.36 3.17
C THR A 61 -1.47 -3.01 2.55
N MET A 62 -0.18 -2.65 2.53
CA MET A 62 0.28 -1.40 1.92
C MET A 62 0.04 -1.37 0.40
N THR A 63 0.43 -2.42 -0.33
CA THR A 63 0.22 -2.51 -1.78
C THR A 63 -1.26 -2.53 -2.15
N GLN A 64 -2.10 -3.24 -1.39
CA GLN A 64 -3.55 -3.22 -1.57
C GLN A 64 -4.13 -1.82 -1.36
N THR A 65 -3.66 -1.09 -0.34
CA THR A 65 -4.10 0.27 -0.06
C THR A 65 -3.74 1.23 -1.20
N PHE A 66 -2.52 1.13 -1.73
CA PHE A 66 -2.11 1.94 -2.88
C PHE A 66 -2.90 1.62 -4.14
N ASN A 67 -3.12 0.33 -4.45
CA ASN A 67 -3.94 -0.07 -5.60
C ASN A 67 -5.38 0.47 -5.50
N ASN A 68 -5.97 0.45 -4.30
CA ASN A 68 -7.29 1.02 -4.07
C ASN A 68 -7.30 2.54 -4.30
N LEU A 69 -6.30 3.27 -3.78
CA LEU A 69 -6.18 4.71 -4.00
C LEU A 69 -6.04 5.04 -5.49
N ILE A 70 -5.19 4.31 -6.22
CA ILE A 70 -5.03 4.48 -7.68
C ILE A 70 -6.36 4.26 -8.39
N SER A 71 -7.10 3.21 -8.03
CA SER A 71 -8.40 2.92 -8.63
C SER A 71 -9.42 4.02 -8.34
N ASP A 72 -9.52 4.48 -7.09
CA ASP A 72 -10.47 5.52 -6.71
C ASP A 72 -10.11 6.88 -7.35
N THR A 73 -8.82 7.22 -7.47
CA THR A 73 -8.37 8.41 -8.20
C THR A 73 -8.67 8.32 -9.70
N LYS A 74 -8.53 7.14 -10.31
CA LYS A 74 -8.92 6.92 -11.70
C LYS A 74 -10.43 7.12 -11.88
N ASN A 75 -11.24 6.53 -11.01
CA ASN A 75 -12.69 6.71 -11.03
C ASN A 75 -13.08 8.17 -10.88
N LEU A 76 -12.47 8.89 -9.94
CA LEU A 76 -12.68 10.33 -9.79
C LEU A 76 -12.35 11.08 -11.09
N SER A 77 -11.19 10.83 -11.68
CA SER A 77 -10.78 11.47 -12.94
C SER A 77 -11.78 11.22 -14.06
N ASP A 78 -12.29 10.00 -14.19
CA ASP A 78 -13.27 9.63 -15.21
C ASP A 78 -14.63 10.30 -14.94
N GLN A 79 -15.08 10.38 -13.68
CA GLN A 79 -16.30 11.12 -13.33
C GLN A 79 -16.17 12.62 -13.63
N THR A 80 -15.04 13.24 -13.26
CA THR A 80 -14.76 14.65 -13.53
C THR A 80 -14.73 14.94 -15.03
N LYS A 81 -14.10 14.10 -15.86
CA LYS A 81 -14.09 14.26 -17.32
C LYS A 81 -15.49 14.20 -17.93
N ASN A 82 -16.38 13.42 -17.33
CA ASN A 82 -17.78 13.31 -17.74
C ASN A 82 -18.68 14.41 -17.14
N GLY A 83 -18.10 15.42 -16.49
CA GLY A 83 -18.83 16.53 -15.88
C GLY A 83 -19.48 16.22 -14.53
N ASN A 84 -19.29 15.00 -13.99
CA ASN A 84 -19.77 14.65 -12.67
C ASN A 84 -18.77 15.13 -11.60
N LEU A 85 -18.97 16.35 -11.11
CA LEU A 85 -18.19 16.95 -10.03
C LEU A 85 -18.78 16.67 -8.63
N ASP A 86 -19.85 15.88 -8.52
CA ASP A 86 -20.45 15.48 -7.24
C ASP A 86 -19.87 14.17 -6.71
N TYR A 87 -19.17 13.41 -7.56
CA TYR A 87 -18.50 12.18 -7.15
C TYR A 87 -17.46 12.45 -6.05
N ARG A 88 -17.47 11.63 -5.00
CA ARG A 88 -16.49 11.67 -3.91
C ARG A 88 -15.90 10.29 -3.69
N MET A 89 -14.59 10.26 -3.44
CA MET A 89 -13.90 9.05 -3.00
C MET A 89 -14.44 8.63 -1.62
N ASP A 90 -14.69 7.33 -1.44
CA ASP A 90 -15.09 6.78 -0.14
C ASP A 90 -13.90 6.67 0.80
N VAL A 91 -13.74 7.66 1.67
CA VAL A 91 -12.61 7.78 2.60
C VAL A 91 -12.64 6.74 3.73
N SER A 92 -13.78 6.05 3.93
CA SER A 92 -13.95 5.04 4.99
C SER A 92 -13.17 3.76 4.70
N LYS A 93 -12.83 3.51 3.43
CA LYS A 93 -11.96 2.40 2.99
C LYS A 93 -10.53 2.51 3.52
N TYR A 94 -10.12 3.70 3.94
CA TYR A 94 -8.74 4.02 4.28
C TYR A 94 -8.58 4.37 5.76
N LYS A 95 -7.38 4.18 6.29
CA LYS A 95 -7.02 4.49 7.69
C LYS A 95 -5.86 5.47 7.75
N GLY A 96 -5.82 6.28 8.81
CA GLY A 96 -4.72 7.20 9.08
C GLY A 96 -4.43 8.14 7.90
N ALA A 97 -3.15 8.28 7.54
CA ALA A 97 -2.71 9.16 6.46
C ALA A 97 -3.38 8.88 5.10
N TYR A 98 -3.67 7.61 4.77
CA TYR A 98 -4.38 7.27 3.53
C TYR A 98 -5.81 7.83 3.49
N SER A 99 -6.48 7.86 4.64
CA SER A 99 -7.81 8.47 4.76
C SER A 99 -7.75 9.99 4.59
N ASN A 100 -6.70 10.63 5.11
CA ASN A 100 -6.47 12.07 4.93
C ASN A 100 -6.26 12.40 3.45
N ILE A 101 -5.44 11.63 2.73
CA ILE A 101 -5.24 11.81 1.27
C ILE A 101 -6.59 11.81 0.53
N GLY A 102 -7.46 10.84 0.81
CA GLY A 102 -8.79 10.80 0.20
C GLY A 102 -9.68 12.00 0.55
N ARG A 103 -9.61 12.50 1.80
CA ARG A 103 -10.35 13.71 2.22
C ARG A 103 -9.83 14.96 1.52
N ASP A 104 -8.51 15.10 1.38
CA ASP A 104 -7.89 16.26 0.75
C ASP A 104 -8.21 16.31 -0.75
N ILE A 105 -8.22 15.15 -1.42
CA ILE A 105 -8.69 15.03 -2.81
C ILE A 105 -10.16 15.45 -2.94
N ASN A 106 -11.04 14.92 -2.08
CA ASN A 106 -12.47 15.29 -2.08
C ASN A 106 -12.67 16.79 -1.85
N THR A 107 -11.89 17.39 -0.95
CA THR A 107 -11.94 18.82 -0.64
C THR A 107 -11.51 19.66 -1.84
N SER A 108 -10.45 19.26 -2.54
CA SER A 108 -9.95 19.96 -3.73
C SER A 108 -11.00 20.01 -4.83
N VAL A 109 -11.69 18.90 -5.10
CA VAL A 109 -12.77 18.84 -6.10
C VAL A 109 -13.95 19.71 -5.67
N LEU A 110 -14.36 19.63 -4.41
CA LEU A 110 -15.45 20.46 -3.88
C LEU A 110 -15.18 21.96 -4.03
N SER A 111 -13.95 22.40 -3.75
CA SER A 111 -13.56 23.80 -3.94
C SER A 111 -13.67 24.25 -5.39
N ILE A 112 -13.29 23.40 -6.35
CA ILE A 112 -13.42 23.70 -7.78
C ILE A 112 -14.89 23.75 -8.21
N SER A 113 -15.72 22.80 -7.75
CA SER A 113 -17.16 22.80 -8.02
C SER A 113 -17.80 24.11 -7.56
N GLY A 114 -17.50 24.57 -6.34
CA GLY A 114 -18.07 25.81 -5.81
C GLY A 114 -17.75 27.05 -6.66
N VAL A 115 -16.53 27.16 -7.18
CA VAL A 115 -16.14 28.26 -8.08
C VAL A 115 -16.93 28.22 -9.39
N LEU A 116 -17.17 27.04 -9.95
CA LEU A 116 -17.94 26.87 -11.19
C LEU A 116 -19.43 27.17 -10.98
N ASP A 117 -19.99 26.74 -9.85
CA ASP A 117 -21.37 27.03 -9.47
C ASP A 117 -21.58 28.54 -9.34
N GLU A 118 -20.70 29.24 -8.61
CA GLU A 118 -20.73 30.70 -8.50
C GLU A 118 -20.66 31.38 -9.87
N ALA A 119 -19.73 30.97 -10.74
CA ALA A 119 -19.60 31.53 -12.09
C ALA A 119 -20.82 31.28 -12.98
N SER A 120 -21.58 30.20 -12.76
CA SER A 120 -22.81 29.90 -13.49
C SER A 120 -24.03 30.73 -13.06
N THR A 121 -23.95 31.35 -11.87
CA THR A 121 -25.03 32.16 -11.29
C THR A 121 -24.93 33.65 -11.61
N VAL A 122 -23.87 34.10 -12.29
CA VAL A 122 -23.62 35.48 -12.72
C VAL A 122 -23.97 35.66 -14.19
#